data_AF-A0A3D4T1J2-F1
#
_entry.id   AF-A0A3D4T1J2-F1
#
_cell.length_a   1.000
_cell.length_b   1.000
_cell.length_c   1.000
_cell.angle_alpha   90.00
_cell.angle_beta   90.00
_cell.angle_gamma   90.00
#
_symmetry.space_group_name_H-M   'P 1'
#
loop_
_entity.id
_entity.type
_entity.pdbx_description
1 polymer ?
#
loop_
_entity_poly.entity_id
_entity_poly.type
_entity_poly.pdbx_seq_one_letter_code
_entity_poly.pdbx_strand_id
1 'polypeptide(L)'
;MTAVGRPGPRTLAVRQSLGAFLDRTGLRAGDPVVCGVSGGGDSLALTAAAVHAGLVVTTVTVDHGLQDGSDRVAAEAAATCRRLGAQAQITAVTVRGTGEAPA
;
A
#
# COMPACT_ATOMS: atom_id res chain seq x y z
N MET A 1 -19.24 16.11 -5.93
CA MET A 1 -18.69 16.01 -4.56
C MET A 1 -19.10 14.68 -3.97
N THR A 2 -18.29 13.65 -4.14
CA THR A 2 -18.59 12.31 -3.59
C THR A 2 -18.20 12.32 -2.11
N ALA A 3 -19.17 12.02 -1.23
CA ALA A 3 -18.92 11.92 0.20
C ALA A 3 -17.85 10.85 0.45
N VAL A 4 -16.68 11.26 0.95
CA VAL A 4 -15.68 10.33 1.48
C VAL A 4 -16.32 9.72 2.73
N GLY A 5 -16.72 8.46 2.64
CA GLY A 5 -17.27 7.72 3.77
C GLY A 5 -16.33 7.73 4.98
N ARG A 6 -16.89 7.62 6.19
CA ARG A 6 -16.08 7.57 7.42
C ARG A 6 -15.03 6.46 7.29
N PRO A 7 -13.74 6.74 7.56
CA PRO A 7 -12.71 5.71 7.53
C PRO A 7 -13.04 4.59 8.51
N GLY A 8 -12.82 3.35 8.11
CA GLY A 8 -12.95 2.20 9.01
C GLY A 8 -11.90 2.24 10.14
N PRO A 9 -12.08 1.44 11.20
CA PRO A 9 -11.24 1.50 12.40
C PRO A 9 -9.75 1.26 12.12
N ARG A 10 -9.40 0.35 11.20
CA ARG A 10 -8.00 0.11 10.79
C ARG A 10 -7.37 1.32 10.10
N THR A 11 -8.13 2.03 9.26
CA THR A 11 -7.67 3.25 8.59
C THR A 11 -7.38 4.36 9.60
N LEU A 12 -8.21 4.50 10.64
CA LEU A 12 -7.99 5.52 11.65
C LEU A 12 -6.73 5.26 12.49
N ALA A 13 -6.53 4.00 12.91
CA ALA A 13 -5.33 3.60 13.66
C ALA A 13 -4.05 3.85 12.84
N VAL A 14 -4.05 3.45 11.56
CA VAL A 14 -2.91 3.67 10.67
C VAL A 14 -2.64 5.16 10.44
N ARG A 15 -3.66 6.00 10.34
CA ARG A 15 -3.48 7.46 10.19
C ARG A 15 -2.76 8.09 11.39
N GLN A 16 -3.10 7.69 12.62
CA GLN A 16 -2.45 8.22 13.82
C GLN A 16 -0.98 7.79 13.88
N SER A 17 -0.68 6.51 13.64
CA SER A 17 0.69 6.01 13.63
C SER A 17 1.53 6.60 12.49
N LEU A 18 0.91 6.85 11.33
CA LEU A 18 1.60 7.47 10.20
C LEU A 18 1.99 8.91 10.49
N GLY A 19 1.12 9.72 11.11
CA GLY A 19 1.45 11.11 11.47
C GLY A 19 2.75 11.21 12.29
N ALA A 20 2.84 10.43 13.38
CA ALA A 20 4.04 10.38 14.20
C ALA A 20 5.28 9.88 13.45
N PHE A 21 5.11 9.00 12.47
CA PHE A 21 6.21 8.54 11.61
C PHE A 21 6.69 9.62 10.64
N LEU A 22 5.78 10.36 10.01
CA LEU A 22 6.12 11.46 9.09
C LEU A 22 6.86 12.59 9.83
N ASP A 23 6.45 12.90 11.06
CA ASP A 23 7.13 13.89 11.89
C ASP A 23 8.58 13.48 12.19
N ARG A 24 8.80 12.22 12.59
CA ARG A 24 10.14 11.69 12.89
C ARG A 24 11.05 11.61 11.67
N THR A 25 10.50 11.33 10.50
CA THR A 25 11.27 11.15 9.26
C THR A 25 11.47 12.45 8.50
N GLY A 26 10.75 13.51 8.85
CA GLY A 26 10.84 14.79 8.14
C GLY A 26 10.04 14.83 6.83
N LEU A 27 9.28 13.79 6.50
CA LEU A 27 8.46 13.73 5.28
C LEU A 27 7.29 14.73 5.35
N ARG A 28 7.03 15.40 4.24
CA ARG A 28 6.01 16.45 4.09
C ARG A 28 5.15 16.19 2.85
N ALA A 29 4.00 16.84 2.79
CA ALA A 29 3.16 16.82 1.60
C ALA A 29 3.97 17.24 0.35
N GLY A 30 3.79 16.50 -0.75
CA GLY A 30 4.57 16.63 -1.97
C GLY A 30 5.77 15.69 -2.07
N ASP A 31 6.24 15.12 -0.95
CA ASP A 31 7.39 14.21 -1.00
C ASP A 31 7.04 12.87 -1.66
N PRO A 32 7.94 12.31 -2.49
CA PRO A 32 7.73 11.02 -3.14
C PRO A 32 8.02 9.87 -2.17
N VAL A 33 7.13 8.88 -2.15
CA VAL A 33 7.32 7.65 -1.37
C VAL A 33 6.95 6.41 -2.20
N VAL A 34 7.64 5.31 -1.92
CA VAL A 34 7.32 4.00 -2.48
C VAL A 34 6.83 3.08 -1.36
N CYS A 35 5.68 2.44 -1.55
CA CYS A 35 5.08 1.53 -0.57
C CYS A 35 4.92 0.12 -1.16
N GLY A 36 5.42 -0.89 -0.45
CA GLY A 36 5.06 -2.29 -0.72
C GLY A 36 3.63 -2.58 -0.29
N VAL A 37 2.81 -3.14 -1.19
CA VAL A 37 1.39 -3.42 -0.90
C VAL A 37 1.04 -4.86 -1.26
N SER A 38 0.64 -5.64 -0.26
CA SER A 38 0.22 -7.04 -0.43
C SER A 38 -1.24 -7.20 -0.87
N GLY A 39 -2.05 -6.14 -0.77
CA GLY A 39 -3.50 -6.19 -0.96
C GLY A 39 -4.28 -6.44 0.33
N GLY A 40 -3.60 -6.73 1.44
CA GLY A 40 -4.22 -6.83 2.76
C GLY A 40 -4.70 -5.47 3.29
N GLY A 41 -5.73 -5.49 4.15
CA GLY A 41 -6.39 -4.28 4.66
C GLY A 41 -5.44 -3.26 5.31
N ASP A 42 -4.39 -3.71 6.00
CA ASP A 42 -3.46 -2.81 6.68
C ASP A 42 -2.56 -2.06 5.70
N SER A 43 -2.05 -2.76 4.67
CA SER A 43 -1.23 -2.16 3.60
C SER A 43 -2.04 -1.17 2.74
N LEU A 44 -3.32 -1.46 2.51
CA LEU A 44 -4.24 -0.55 1.83
C LEU A 44 -4.60 0.65 2.71
N ALA A 45 -4.80 0.45 4.01
CA ALA A 45 -5.01 1.55 4.96
C ALA A 45 -3.80 2.48 5.05
N LEU A 46 -2.57 1.94 5.00
CA LEU A 46 -1.33 2.71 4.94
C LEU A 46 -1.25 3.54 3.66
N THR A 47 -1.55 2.92 2.51
CA THR A 47 -1.59 3.64 1.23
C THR A 47 -2.60 4.79 1.27
N ALA A 48 -3.82 4.54 1.76
CA ALA A 48 -4.85 5.56 1.88
C ALA A 48 -4.42 6.71 2.84
N ALA A 49 -3.78 6.38 3.95
CA ALA A 49 -3.27 7.36 4.89
C ALA A 49 -2.14 8.21 4.30
N ALA A 50 -1.21 7.60 3.55
CA ALA A 50 -0.11 8.31 2.88
C ALA A 50 -0.61 9.27 1.80
N VAL A 51 -1.55 8.82 0.96
CA VAL A 51 -2.21 9.70 -0.02
C VAL A 51 -2.95 10.84 0.68
N HIS A 52 -3.68 10.54 1.75
CA HIS A 52 -4.39 11.57 2.51
C HIS A 52 -3.45 12.59 3.18
N ALA A 53 -2.23 12.18 3.55
CA ALA A 53 -1.20 13.07 4.08
C ALA A 53 -0.56 13.98 2.99
N GLY A 54 -0.96 13.83 1.73
CA GLY A 54 -0.49 14.65 0.61
C GLY A 54 0.82 14.18 0.00
N LEU A 55 1.27 12.96 0.29
CA LEU A 55 2.49 12.38 -0.31
C LEU A 55 2.24 11.98 -1.78
N VAL A 56 3.31 12.00 -2.58
CA VAL A 56 3.30 11.45 -3.94
C VAL A 56 3.59 9.95 -3.86
N VAL A 57 2.54 9.15 -3.76
CA VAL A 57 2.65 7.71 -3.46
C VAL A 57 2.75 6.88 -4.74
N THR A 58 3.79 6.06 -4.82
CA THR A 58 3.88 4.92 -5.74
C THR A 58 3.77 3.62 -4.94
N THR A 59 2.87 2.73 -5.32
CA THR A 59 2.77 1.39 -4.72
C THR A 59 3.40 0.34 -5.62
N VAL A 60 4.04 -0.65 -4.99
CA VAL A 60 4.56 -1.83 -5.65
C VAL A 60 3.92 -3.05 -5.02
N THR A 61 3.20 -3.82 -5.83
CA THR A 61 2.69 -5.14 -5.45
C THR A 61 3.56 -6.21 -6.08
N VAL A 62 4.15 -7.07 -5.25
CA VAL A 62 4.97 -8.18 -5.71
C VAL A 62 4.09 -9.39 -5.91
N ASP A 63 3.91 -9.81 -7.15
CA ASP A 63 3.28 -11.09 -7.47
C ASP A 63 4.35 -12.19 -7.38
N HIS A 64 4.24 -13.04 -6.36
CA HIS A 64 5.23 -14.07 -6.06
C HIS A 64 4.95 -15.40 -6.78
N GLY A 65 3.80 -15.56 -7.44
CA GLY A 65 3.45 -16.79 -8.15
C GLY A 65 3.36 -18.06 -7.28
N LEU A 66 3.33 -17.92 -5.95
CA LEU A 66 3.31 -19.09 -5.02
C LEU A 66 1.94 -19.75 -4.92
N GLN A 67 0.88 -19.05 -5.34
CA GLN A 67 -0.50 -19.52 -5.27
C GLN A 67 -1.18 -19.28 -6.61
N ASP A 68 -2.06 -20.20 -7.01
CA ASP A 68 -2.91 -20.03 -8.18
C ASP A 68 -3.78 -18.77 -8.02
N GLY A 69 -3.81 -17.92 -9.05
CA GLY A 69 -4.57 -16.67 -9.05
C GLY A 69 -3.91 -15.50 -8.32
N SER A 70 -2.62 -15.62 -7.96
CA SER A 70 -1.83 -14.53 -7.36
C SER A 70 -1.74 -13.29 -8.27
N ASP A 71 -1.72 -13.49 -9.58
CA ASP A 71 -1.81 -12.45 -10.60
C ASP A 71 -3.08 -11.58 -10.45
N ARG A 72 -4.24 -12.22 -10.25
CA ARG A 72 -5.52 -11.54 -10.04
C ARG A 72 -5.52 -10.76 -8.73
N VAL A 73 -5.00 -11.36 -7.66
CA VAL A 73 -4.89 -10.70 -6.35
C VAL A 73 -4.00 -9.45 -6.47
N ALA A 74 -2.87 -9.56 -7.16
CA ALA A 74 -1.98 -8.43 -7.41
C ALA A 74 -2.64 -7.33 -8.25
N ALA A 75 -3.39 -7.71 -9.28
CA ALA A 75 -4.16 -6.79 -10.11
C ALA A 75 -5.24 -6.04 -9.30
N GLU A 76 -5.96 -6.74 -8.43
CA GLU A 76 -6.98 -6.16 -7.55
C GLU A 76 -6.37 -5.20 -6.52
N ALA A 77 -5.24 -5.56 -5.92
CA ALA A 77 -4.49 -4.69 -5.02
C ALA A 77 -4.07 -3.39 -5.71
N ALA A 78 -3.41 -3.49 -6.87
CA ALA A 78 -2.97 -2.34 -7.65
C ALA A 78 -4.15 -1.47 -8.11
N ALA A 79 -5.26 -2.07 -8.52
CA ALA A 79 -6.48 -1.34 -8.87
C ALA A 79 -7.05 -0.58 -7.67
N THR A 80 -7.00 -1.17 -6.48
CA THR A 80 -7.43 -0.52 -5.23
C THR A 80 -6.52 0.66 -4.87
N CYS A 81 -5.20 0.50 -4.96
CA CYS A 81 -4.24 1.59 -4.75
C CYS A 81 -4.47 2.76 -5.71
N ARG A 82 -4.74 2.48 -6.99
CA ARG A 82 -5.09 3.51 -7.98
C ARG A 82 -6.37 4.26 -7.60
N ARG A 83 -7.41 3.55 -7.17
CA ARG A 83 -8.66 4.18 -6.68
C ARG A 83 -8.44 5.04 -5.43
N LEU A 84 -7.46 4.69 -4.61
CA LEU A 84 -7.07 5.48 -3.43
C LEU A 84 -6.26 6.74 -3.77
N GLY A 85 -5.78 6.88 -5.01
CA GLY A 85 -5.03 8.05 -5.48
C GLY A 85 -3.51 7.85 -5.62
N ALA A 86 -3.01 6.63 -5.47
CA ALA A 86 -1.60 6.31 -5.71
C ALA A 86 -1.33 5.91 -7.17
N GLN A 87 -0.09 6.09 -7.62
CA GLN A 87 0.42 5.33 -8.76
C GLN A 87 0.65 3.89 -8.30
N ALA A 88 0.41 2.88 -9.16
CA ALA A 88 0.53 1.48 -8.75
C ALA A 88 1.20 0.63 -9.83
N GLN A 89 2.22 -0.11 -9.42
CA GLN A 89 2.99 -1.04 -10.23
C GLN A 89 2.84 -2.46 -9.68
N ILE A 90 2.93 -3.44 -10.58
CA ILE A 90 2.98 -4.86 -10.23
C ILE A 90 4.32 -5.39 -10.75
N THR A 91 5.04 -6.10 -9.90
CA THR A 91 6.28 -6.77 -10.27
C THR A 91 6.12 -8.26 -9.99
N ALA A 92 6.09 -9.07 -11.05
CA ALA A 92 6.10 -10.51 -10.92
C ALA A 92 7.52 -11.01 -10.64
N VAL A 93 7.66 -11.92 -9.69
CA VAL A 93 8.94 -12.56 -9.34
C VAL A 93 8.79 -14.07 -9.26
N THR A 94 9.85 -14.79 -9.61
CA THR A 94 9.92 -16.24 -9.37
C THR A 94 10.63 -16.49 -8.05
N VAL A 95 9.89 -16.94 -7.05
CA VAL A 95 10.48 -17.35 -5.76
C VAL A 95 11.05 -18.75 -5.89
N ARG A 96 12.35 -18.91 -5.59
CA ARG A 96 13.01 -20.22 -5.49
C ARG A 96 13.08 -20.62 -4.01
N GLY A 97 12.43 -21.72 -3.63
CA GLY A 97 12.34 -22.18 -2.23
C GLY A 97 10.93 -22.01 -1.63
N THR A 98 10.80 -22.21 -0.32
CA THR A 98 9.49 -22.16 0.39
C THR A 98 8.90 -20.76 0.55
N GLY A 99 9.64 -19.71 0.16
CA GLY A 99 9.20 -18.32 0.28
C GLY A 99 9.42 -17.68 1.66
N GLU A 100 10.21 -18.32 2.53
CA GLU A 100 10.63 -17.75 3.81
C GLU A 100 12.04 -17.14 3.72
N ALA A 101 12.28 -16.06 4.46
CA ALA A 101 13.63 -15.54 4.64
C ALA A 101 14.45 -16.52 5.51
N PRO A 102 15.78 -16.63 5.31
CA PRO A 102 16.64 -17.33 6.25
C PRO A 102 16.45 -16.72 7.65
N ALA A 103 16.39 -17.60 8.67
CA ALA A 103 16.30 -17.20 10.06
C ALA A 103 17.53 -16.40 10.53
#